data_AF-A0A2G9NW54-F1
#
_entry.id   AF-A0A2G9NW54-F1
#
_cell.length_a   1.000
_cell.length_b   1.000
_cell.length_c   1.000
_cell.angle_alpha   90.00
_cell.angle_beta   90.00
_cell.angle_gamma   90.00
#
_symmetry.space_group_name_H-M   'P 1'
#
loop_
_entity.id
_entity.type
_entity.pdbx_description
1 polymer ?
#
loop_
_entity_poly.entity_id
_entity_poly.type
_entity_poly.pdbx_seq_one_letter_code
_entity_poly.pdbx_strand_id
1 'polypeptide(L)'
;MDSDTKLYLQRAQNELKLAEIIMQISVNKDIQTKIQEIDKPETYFSSVITHTYHSIFYTAKAYLIMKEIITKAPEEHKKTYEEFKKLVSQGIVDVKL
;
A
#
# COMPACT_ATOMS: atom_id res chain seq x y z
N MET A 1 7.18 14.75 -13.37
CA MET A 1 6.27 13.77 -12.76
C MET A 1 5.06 14.53 -12.27
N ASP A 2 3.88 14.12 -12.75
CA ASP A 2 2.58 14.73 -12.47
C ASP A 2 2.31 14.84 -10.94
N SER A 3 1.54 15.85 -10.52
CA SER A 3 1.27 16.10 -9.09
C SER A 3 0.56 14.91 -8.43
N ASP A 4 -0.34 14.25 -9.16
CA ASP A 4 -1.11 13.13 -8.62
C ASP A 4 -0.23 11.90 -8.50
N THR A 5 0.66 11.67 -9.46
CA THR A 5 1.65 10.58 -9.35
C THR A 5 2.49 10.73 -8.07
N LYS A 6 3.01 11.93 -7.79
CA LYS A 6 3.79 12.19 -6.57
C LYS A 6 2.96 11.92 -5.31
N LEU A 7 1.71 12.40 -5.30
CA LEU A 7 0.80 12.19 -4.18
C LEU A 7 0.55 10.70 -3.91
N TYR A 8 0.30 9.90 -4.94
CA TYR A 8 0.04 8.47 -4.77
C TYR A 8 1.29 7.69 -4.35
N LEU A 9 2.48 8.04 -4.85
CA LEU A 9 3.72 7.44 -4.34
C LEU A 9 3.96 7.79 -2.87
N GLN A 10 3.70 9.03 -2.47
CA GLN A 10 3.82 9.44 -1.06
C GLN A 10 2.83 8.68 -0.18
N ARG A 11 1.58 8.51 -0.64
CA ARG A 11 0.60 7.66 0.06
C ARG A 11 1.10 6.23 0.19
N ALA A 12 1.61 5.65 -0.89
CA ALA A 12 2.16 4.29 -0.85
C ALA A 12 3.29 4.12 0.17
N GLN A 13 4.21 5.09 0.24
CA GLN A 13 5.30 5.12 1.21
C GLN A 13 4.78 5.24 2.65
N ASN A 14 3.80 6.12 2.88
CA ASN A 14 3.19 6.28 4.20
C ASN A 14 2.50 5.00 4.69
N GLU A 15 1.74 4.34 3.81
CA GLU A 15 1.06 3.08 4.10
C GLU A 15 2.07 1.97 4.45
N LEU A 16 3.15 1.85 3.68
CA LEU A 16 4.22 0.89 3.99
C LEU A 16 4.87 1.21 5.33
N LYS A 17 5.18 2.49 5.58
CA LYS A 17 5.82 2.89 6.83
C LYS A 17 4.93 2.62 8.04
N LEU A 18 3.63 2.86 7.91
CA LEU A 18 2.66 2.55 8.94
C LEU A 18 2.56 1.04 9.17
N ALA A 19 2.54 0.22 8.11
CA ALA A 19 2.56 -1.23 8.22
C ALA A 19 3.78 -1.76 9.00
N GLU A 20 4.97 -1.19 8.75
CA GLU A 20 6.20 -1.50 9.52
C GLU A 20 6.05 -1.18 11.01
N ILE A 21 5.53 0.01 11.33
CA ILE A 21 5.31 0.44 12.72
C ILE A 21 4.32 -0.49 13.42
N ILE A 22 3.20 -0.80 12.77
CA ILE A 22 2.19 -1.71 13.31
C ILE A 22 2.76 -3.11 13.51
N MET A 23 3.61 -3.58 12.60
CA MET A 23 4.30 -4.86 12.74
C MET A 23 5.20 -4.86 13.98
N GLN A 24 5.99 -3.81 14.18
CA GLN A 24 6.83 -3.66 15.37
C GLN A 24 6.02 -3.68 16.67
N ILE A 25 4.90 -2.97 16.71
CA ILE A 25 3.97 -2.98 17.86
C ILE A 25 3.43 -4.40 18.07
N SER A 26 2.98 -5.07 17.00
CA SER A 26 2.36 -6.41 17.06
C SER A 26 3.28 -7.49 17.61
N VAL A 27 4.59 -7.41 17.35
CA VAL A 27 5.56 -8.42 17.82
C VAL A 27 6.26 -8.05 19.12
N ASN A 28 6.09 -6.81 19.60
CA ASN A 28 6.78 -6.31 20.79
C ASN A 28 5.78 -6.06 21.94
N LYS A 29 5.69 -7.04 22.85
CA LYS A 29 4.84 -6.96 24.04
C LYS A 29 5.18 -5.77 24.94
N ASP A 30 6.46 -5.41 25.04
CA ASP A 30 6.89 -4.31 25.90
C ASP A 30 6.39 -2.96 25.37
N ILE A 31 6.39 -2.75 24.05
CA ILE A 31 5.79 -1.54 23.46
C ILE A 31 4.31 -1.46 23.82
N GLN A 32 3.58 -2.59 23.73
CA GLN A 32 2.16 -2.62 24.02
C GLN A 32 1.85 -2.38 25.50
N THR A 33 2.50 -3.11 26.41
CA THR A 33 2.15 -3.05 27.84
C THR A 33 2.83 -1.90 28.58
N LYS A 34 4.07 -1.52 28.21
CA LYS A 34 4.84 -0.50 28.95
C LYS A 34 4.72 0.91 28.38
N ILE A 35 4.41 1.04 27.09
CA ILE A 35 4.34 2.35 26.42
C ILE A 35 2.89 2.71 26.08
N GLN A 36 2.13 1.75 25.55
CA GLN A 36 0.73 1.96 25.13
C GLN A 36 -0.28 1.60 26.21
N GLU A 37 0.17 1.09 27.36
CA GLU A 37 -0.68 0.72 28.51
C GLU A 37 -1.80 -0.27 28.15
N ILE A 38 -1.54 -1.17 27.20
CA ILE A 38 -2.47 -2.24 26.80
C ILE A 38 -2.37 -3.37 27.82
N ASP A 39 -3.48 -3.73 28.47
CA ASP A 39 -3.55 -4.76 29.52
C ASP A 39 -3.03 -6.14 29.08
N LYS A 40 -3.31 -6.51 27.82
CA LYS A 40 -2.92 -7.81 27.25
C LYS A 40 -2.35 -7.60 25.84
N PRO A 41 -1.15 -8.10 25.54
CA PRO A 41 -0.60 -7.99 24.20
C PRO A 41 -1.52 -8.60 23.13
N GLU A 42 -1.77 -7.83 22.09
CA GLU A 42 -2.56 -8.18 20.92
C GLU A 42 -1.69 -8.33 19.67
N THR A 43 -2.29 -8.83 18.59
CA THR A 43 -1.66 -8.86 17.26
C THR A 43 -2.44 -7.97 16.30
N TYR A 44 -1.76 -7.04 15.64
CA TYR A 44 -2.36 -6.14 14.65
C TYR A 44 -2.01 -6.54 13.21
N PHE A 45 -1.77 -7.85 12.97
CA PHE A 45 -1.36 -8.35 11.66
C PHE A 45 -2.39 -8.11 10.56
N SER A 46 -3.69 -8.10 10.88
CA SER A 46 -4.75 -7.72 9.93
C SER A 46 -4.55 -6.30 9.41
N SER A 47 -4.16 -5.37 10.28
CA SER A 47 -3.83 -3.99 9.91
C SER A 47 -2.54 -3.94 9.09
N VAL A 48 -1.51 -4.71 9.45
CA VAL A 48 -0.27 -4.81 8.64
C VAL A 48 -0.58 -5.23 7.20
N ILE A 49 -1.40 -6.27 7.02
CA ILE A 49 -1.82 -6.77 5.70
C ILE A 49 -2.59 -5.68 4.94
N THR A 50 -3.54 -5.02 5.61
CA THR A 50 -4.39 -3.99 5.00
C THR A 50 -3.56 -2.79 4.51
N HIS A 51 -2.64 -2.27 5.33
CA HIS A 51 -1.80 -1.15 4.95
C HIS A 51 -0.77 -1.54 3.87
N THR A 52 -0.22 -2.75 3.93
CA THR A 52 0.65 -3.28 2.87
C THR A 52 -0.10 -3.37 1.54
N TYR A 53 -1.35 -3.86 1.54
CA TYR A 53 -2.19 -3.88 0.34
C TYR A 53 -2.43 -2.47 -0.21
N HIS A 54 -2.73 -1.48 0.64
CA HIS A 54 -2.91 -0.09 0.19
C HIS A 54 -1.62 0.52 -0.37
N SER A 55 -0.46 0.17 0.18
CA SER A 55 0.84 0.57 -0.38
C SER A 55 1.01 0.06 -1.82
N ILE A 56 0.72 -1.23 -2.06
CA ILE A 56 0.77 -1.84 -3.39
C ILE A 56 -0.23 -1.17 -4.33
N PHE A 57 -1.48 -0.98 -3.87
CA PHE A 57 -2.53 -0.34 -4.65
C PHE A 57 -2.17 1.08 -5.07
N TYR A 58 -1.68 1.92 -4.16
CA TYR A 58 -1.29 3.29 -4.48
C TYR A 58 -0.06 3.35 -5.39
N THR A 59 0.87 2.40 -5.26
CA THR A 59 2.01 2.28 -6.18
C THR A 59 1.54 1.93 -7.59
N ALA A 60 0.67 0.92 -7.72
CA ALA A 60 0.08 0.53 -9.02
C ALA A 60 -0.70 1.69 -9.64
N LYS A 61 -1.49 2.41 -8.83
CA LYS A 61 -2.24 3.58 -9.28
C LYS A 61 -1.34 4.71 -9.75
N ALA A 62 -0.27 5.02 -9.02
CA ALA A 62 0.72 6.00 -9.45
C ALA A 62 1.35 5.62 -10.80
N TYR A 63 1.70 4.35 -10.97
CA TYR A 63 2.25 3.84 -12.24
C TYR A 63 1.26 3.99 -13.40
N LEU A 64 -0.03 3.66 -13.19
CA LEU A 64 -1.07 3.86 -14.20
C LEU A 64 -1.23 5.34 -14.58
N ILE A 65 -1.20 6.25 -13.61
CA ILE A 65 -1.25 7.70 -13.87
C ILE A 65 -0.06 8.14 -14.73
N MET A 66 1.14 7.62 -14.48
CA MET A 66 2.33 7.89 -15.33
C MET A 66 2.16 7.39 -16.77
N LYS A 67 1.26 6.43 -17.00
CA LYS A 67 0.87 5.91 -18.32
C LYS A 67 -0.41 6.56 -18.85
N GLU A 68 -0.86 7.65 -18.23
CA GLU A 68 -2.09 8.39 -18.57
C GLU A 68 -3.37 7.56 -18.43
N ILE A 69 -3.33 6.47 -17.64
CA ILE A 69 -4.48 5.61 -17.35
C ILE A 69 -5.07 6.01 -16.00
N ILE A 70 -6.26 6.58 -16.01
CA ILE A 70 -6.93 7.10 -14.82
C ILE A 70 -8.06 6.17 -14.37
N THR A 71 -7.94 5.62 -13.17
CA THR A 71 -8.99 4.81 -12.52
C THR A 71 -9.66 5.61 -11.41
N LYS A 72 -10.99 5.70 -11.43
CA LYS A 72 -11.81 6.45 -10.45
C LYS A 72 -12.91 5.57 -9.86
N ALA A 73 -13.44 6.00 -8.71
CA ALA A 73 -14.63 5.42 -8.10
C ALA A 73 -15.85 5.43 -9.05
N PRO A 74 -16.81 4.51 -8.88
CA PRO A 74 -16.81 3.37 -7.94
C PRO A 74 -15.86 2.25 -8.39
N GLU A 75 -15.67 1.23 -7.54
CA GLU A 75 -14.84 0.03 -7.82
C GLU A 75 -13.39 0.34 -8.23
N GLU A 76 -12.82 1.39 -7.64
CA GLU A 76 -11.50 1.90 -8.04
C GLU A 76 -10.41 0.83 -7.95
N HIS A 77 -10.39 0.05 -6.86
CA HIS A 77 -9.43 -1.05 -6.66
C HIS A 77 -9.48 -2.09 -7.77
N LYS A 78 -10.69 -2.50 -8.17
CA LYS A 78 -10.89 -3.48 -9.25
C LYS A 78 -10.40 -2.91 -10.58
N LYS A 79 -10.74 -1.67 -10.89
CA LYS A 79 -10.30 -0.99 -12.11
C LYS A 79 -8.77 -0.85 -12.16
N THR A 80 -8.14 -0.44 -11.07
CA THR A 80 -6.67 -0.35 -10.96
C THR A 80 -6.02 -1.72 -11.18
N TYR A 81 -6.55 -2.77 -10.57
CA TYR A 81 -6.04 -4.13 -10.77
C TYR A 81 -6.15 -4.57 -12.23
N GLU A 82 -7.32 -4.43 -12.86
CA GLU A 82 -7.54 -4.87 -14.24
C GLU A 82 -6.65 -4.11 -15.23
N GLU A 83 -6.52 -2.79 -15.09
CA GLU A 83 -5.63 -2.00 -15.95
C GLU A 83 -4.15 -2.35 -15.74
N PHE A 84 -3.72 -2.49 -14.49
CA PHE A 84 -2.33 -2.87 -14.20
C PHE A 84 -2.01 -4.27 -14.74
N LYS A 85 -2.93 -5.22 -14.58
CA LYS A 85 -2.81 -6.59 -15.10
C LYS A 85 -2.64 -6.63 -16.62
N LYS A 86 -3.31 -5.75 -17.38
CA LYS A 86 -3.12 -5.63 -18.84
C LYS A 86 -1.67 -5.27 -19.16
N LEU A 87 -1.10 -4.28 -18.46
CA LEU A 87 0.29 -3.84 -18.70
C LEU A 87 1.31 -4.95 -18.38
N VAL A 88 1.09 -5.70 -17.29
CA VAL A 88 1.90 -6.87 -16.95
C VAL A 88 1.78 -7.94 -18.03
N SER A 89 0.56 -8.27 -18.46
CA SER A 89 0.32 -9.30 -19.48
C SER A 89 0.91 -8.93 -20.86
N GLN A 90 1.09 -7.63 -21.12
CA GLN A 90 1.75 -7.09 -22.31
C GLN A 90 3.28 -7.01 -22.18
N GLY A 91 3.85 -7.41 -21.03
CA GLY A 91 5.29 -7.34 -20.76
C GLY A 91 5.82 -5.91 -20.57
N ILE A 92 4.95 -4.91 -20.38
CA ILE A 92 5.35 -3.50 -20.24
C ILE A 92 6.01 -3.23 -18.88
N VAL A 93 5.61 -3.97 -17.85
CA VAL A 93 6.13 -3.81 -16.48
C VAL A 93 7.46 -4.56 -16.29
N ASP A 94 7.65 -5.68 -17.00
CA ASP A 94 8.77 -6.62 -16.78
C ASP A 94 10.04 -6.30 -17.59
N VAL A 95 10.14 -5.12 -18.20
CA VAL A 95 11.25 -4.80 -19.12
C VAL A 95 12.60 -4.70 -18.39
N LYS A 96 12.62 -4.54 -17.06
CA LYS A 96 13.85 -4.62 -16.24
C LYS A 96 13.54 -5.11 -14.82
N LEU A 97 13.91 -6.36 -14.53
CA LEU A 97 14.31 -6.81 -13.20
C LEU A 97 15.80 -7.18 -13.25
#